data_AF-A0A497MTG7-F1
#
_entry.id   AF-A0A497MTG7-F1
#
_cell.length_a   1.000
_cell.length_b   1.000
_cell.length_c   1.000
_cell.angle_alpha   90.00
_cell.angle_beta   90.00
_cell.angle_gamma   90.00
#
_symmetry.space_group_name_H-M   'P 1'
#
loop_
_entity.id
_entity.type
_entity.pdbx_description
1 polymer ?
#
loop_
_entity_poly.entity_id
_entity_poly.type
_entity_poly.pdbx_seq_one_letter_code
_entity_poly.pdbx_strand_id
1 'polypeptide(L)' 'MAKIIVDRDKCIGCGTCVDVCPVGVYELDEEQKSVPVHPEECIACLACVT' A
#
# COMPACT_ATOMS: atom_id res chain seq x y z
N MET A 1 -16.16 5.11 1.88
CA MET A 1 -15.10 4.11 1.69
C MET A 1 -13.90 4.82 1.09
N ALA A 2 -12.74 4.74 1.72
CA ALA A 2 -11.50 5.24 1.12
C ALA A 2 -11.15 4.34 -0.07
N LYS A 3 -10.91 4.91 -1.25
CA LYS A 3 -10.44 4.17 -2.42
C LYS A 3 -8.92 4.25 -2.45
N ILE A 4 -8.25 3.14 -2.17
CA ILE A 4 -6.79 3.03 -2.22
C ILE A 4 -6.41 2.55 -3.62
N ILE A 5 -5.51 3.29 -4.27
CA ILE A 5 -5.01 2.96 -5.61
C ILE A 5 -3.51 3.13 -5.58
N VAL A 6 -2.78 2.09 -5.98
CA VAL A 6 -1.35 2.16 -6.26
C VAL A 6 -1.18 2.36 -7.76
N ASP A 7 -0.51 3.45 -8.13
CA ASP A 7 -0.06 3.69 -9.49
C ASP A 7 1.16 2.78 -9.77
N ARG A 8 0.95 1.69 -10.52
CA ARG A 8 1.98 0.67 -10.80
C ARG A 8 3.15 1.21 -11.63
N ASP A 9 2.90 2.21 -12.47
CA ASP A 9 3.92 2.84 -13.30
C ASP A 9 4.86 3.70 -12.45
N LYS A 10 4.34 4.33 -11.39
CA LYS A 10 5.13 5.14 -10.44
C LYS A 10 5.69 4.33 -9.27
N CYS A 11 5.12 3.18 -8.98
CA CYS A 11 5.60 2.34 -7.88
C CYS A 11 7.02 1.84 -8.17
N ILE A 12 7.99 2.27 -7.37
CA ILE A 12 9.40 1.85 -7.52
C ILE A 12 9.76 0.59 -6.73
N GLY A 13 8.78 -0.02 -6.04
CA GLY A 13 8.99 -1.21 -5.22
C GLY A 13 9.79 -0.97 -3.93
N CYS A 14 9.72 0.23 -3.35
CA CYS A 14 10.48 0.57 -2.15
C CYS A 14 9.99 -0.12 -0.86
N GLY A 15 8.80 -0.72 -0.85
CA GLY A 15 8.26 -1.41 0.33
C GLY A 15 7.77 -0.51 1.47
N THR A 16 8.03 0.80 1.45
CA THR A 16 7.69 1.71 2.57
C THR A 16 6.22 1.63 2.98
N CYS A 17 5.29 1.53 2.03
CA CYS A 17 3.86 1.39 2.34
C CYS A 17 3.52 0.12 3.12
N VAL A 18 4.26 -0.98 2.91
CA VAL A 18 4.10 -2.24 3.64
C VAL A 18 4.61 -2.06 5.07
N ASP A 19 5.80 -1.49 5.23
CA ASP A 19 6.45 -1.32 6.53
C ASP A 19 5.70 -0.37 7.48
N VAL A 20 5.18 0.75 6.95
CA VAL A 20 4.54 1.79 7.77
C VAL A 20 3.06 1.54 8.03
N CYS A 21 2.45 0.55 7.37
CA CYS A 21 1.02 0.31 7.51
C CYS A 21 0.72 -0.39 8.83
N PRO A 22 0.02 0.26 9.78
CA PRO A 22 -0.23 -0.32 11.11
C PRO A 22 -1.22 -1.50 11.08
N VAL A 23 -1.92 -1.68 9.96
CA VAL A 23 -2.98 -2.68 9.76
C VAL A 23 -2.67 -3.62 8.59
N GLY A 24 -1.45 -3.57 8.02
CA GLY A 24 -1.03 -4.56 7.02
C GLY A 24 -1.85 -4.57 5.71
N VAL A 25 -2.26 -3.42 5.20
CA VAL A 25 -3.10 -3.32 3.98
C VAL A 25 -2.37 -3.74 2.70
N TYR A 26 -1.04 -3.64 2.67
CA TYR A 26 -0.24 -3.76 1.44
C TYR A 26 0.70 -4.95 1.49
N GLU A 27 0.93 -5.55 0.32
CA GLU A 27 2.01 -6.51 0.06
C GLU A 27 2.79 -6.09 -1.20
N LEU A 28 3.95 -6.72 -1.43
CA LEU A 28 4.67 -6.64 -2.71
C LEU A 28 4.41 -7.90 -3.52
N ASP A 29 4.04 -7.73 -4.79
CA ASP A 29 3.83 -8.83 -5.73
C ASP A 29 5.15 -9.39 -6.31
N GLU A 30 5.03 -10.35 -7.23
CA GLU A 30 6.17 -10.99 -7.92
C GLU A 30 7.05 -9.99 -8.70
N GLU A 31 6.49 -8.84 -9.11
CA GLU A 31 7.21 -7.77 -9.81
C GLU A 31 7.77 -6.70 -8.84
N GLN A 32 7.74 -6.97 -7.54
CA GLN A 32 8.09 -6.02 -6.47
C GLN A 32 7.24 -4.75 -6.51
N LYS A 33 5.98 -4.83 -6.93
CA LYS A 33 5.04 -3.71 -6.92
C LYS A 33 4.07 -3.82 -5.76
N SER A 34 3.76 -2.68 -5.14
CA SER A 34 2.79 -2.64 -4.04
C SER A 34 1.38 -2.94 -4.55
N VAL A 35 0.68 -3.81 -3.83
CA VAL A 35 -0.71 -4.18 -4.07
C VAL A 35 -1.48 -4.05 -2.74
N PRO A 36 -2.62 -3.33 -2.71
CA PRO A 36 -3.48 -3.29 -1.53
C PRO A 36 -4.32 -4.58 -1.47
N VAL A 37 -3.89 -5.53 -0.65
CA VAL A 37 -4.53 -6.86 -0.48
C VAL A 37 -5.71 -6.83 0.51
N HIS A 38 -5.70 -5.89 1.46
CA HIS A 38 -6.74 -5.71 2.48
C HIS A 38 -7.24 -4.24 2.57
N PRO A 39 -7.68 -3.62 1.45
CA PRO A 39 -8.05 -2.20 1.43
C PRO A 39 -9.21 -1.83 2.37
N GLU A 40 -10.07 -2.79 2.72
CA GLU A 40 -11.19 -2.65 3.66
C GLU A 40 -10.74 -2.40 5.10
N GLU A 41 -9.53 -2.82 5.47
CA GLU A 41 -8.98 -2.64 6.82
C GLU A 41 -8.34 -1.26 7.01
N CYS A 42 -8.25 -0.47 5.94
CA CYS A 42 -7.61 0.84 5.99
C CYS A 42 -8.33 1.80 6.94
N ILE A 43 -7.63 2.19 8.00
CA ILE A 43 -8.09 3.15 9.01
C ILE A 43 -7.82 4.62 8.64
N ALA A 44 -7.39 4.90 7.40
CA ALA A 44 -7.08 6.24 6.91
C ALA A 44 -6.06 7.04 7.77
N CYS A 45 -5.03 6.36 8.29
CA CYS A 45 -3.98 7.00 9.12
C CYS A 45 -2.97 7.83 8.33
N LEU A 46 -2.93 7.68 7.00
CA LEU A 46 -2.05 8.40 6.07
C LEU A 46 -0.54 8.17 6.24
N ALA A 47 -0.12 7.20 7.06
CA ALA A 47 1.31 6.90 7.29
C ALA A 47 2.10 6.53 6.02
N CYS A 48 1.42 5.97 5.00
CA CYS A 48 2.02 5.55 3.73
C CYS A 48 1.94 6.59 2.61
N VAL A 49 1.31 7.75 2.84
CA VAL A 49 1.17 8.82 1.84
C VAL A 49 2.24 9.87 2.13
N THR A 50 3.46 9.63 1.64
CA THR A 50 4.60 10.55 1.75
C THR A 50 5.20 10.88 0.40
#